data_AF-A0A6C0LUP5-F1
#
_entry.id   AF-A0A6C0LUP5-F1
#
_cell.length_a   1.000
_cell.length_b   1.000
_cell.length_c   1.000
_cell.angle_alpha   90.00
_cell.angle_beta   90.00
_cell.angle_gamma   90.00
#
_symmetry.space_group_name_H-M   'P 1'
#
loop_
_entity.id
_entity.type
_entity.pdbx_description
1 polymer ?
#
loop_
_entity_poly.entity_id
_entity_poly.type
_entity_poly.pdbx_seq_one_letter_code
_entity_poly.pdbx_strand_id
1 'polypeptide(L)' 'MGNIISNCRISVANHDDPPECFLCNEITDECPPRVLCIRCNVVVHDDCFKTYSGDKTYCICPQCKEVGTMGVQQV' A
#
# COMPACT_ATOMS: atom_id res chain seq x y z
N MET A 1 -8.18 -16.54 -27.82
CA MET A 1 -7.75 -15.20 -27.37
C MET A 1 -8.62 -14.85 -26.18
N GLY A 2 -8.22 -15.29 -24.99
CA GLY A 2 -9.02 -15.20 -23.78
C GLY A 2 -8.66 -13.94 -23.01
N ASN A 3 -9.68 -13.13 -22.71
CA ASN A 3 -9.58 -11.89 -21.96
C ASN A 3 -9.03 -12.16 -20.55
N ILE A 4 -7.98 -11.43 -20.17
CA ILE A 4 -7.44 -11.44 -18.80
C ILE A 4 -8.34 -10.49 -18.00
N ILE A 5 -9.25 -11.05 -17.21
CA ILE A 5 -9.97 -10.28 -16.21
C ILE A 5 -8.97 -10.00 -15.09
N SER A 6 -8.40 -8.80 -15.07
CA SER A 6 -7.66 -8.26 -13.92
C SER A 6 -8.65 -8.06 -12.77
N ASN A 7 -8.89 -9.12 -12.00
CA ASN A 7 -9.83 -9.09 -10.90
C ASN A 7 -9.11 -8.74 -9.59
N CYS A 8 -8.77 -7.45 -9.41
CA CYS A 8 -8.24 -6.95 -8.15
C CYS A 8 -9.37 -6.80 -7.12
N ARG A 9 -9.85 -7.92 -6.57
CA ARG A 9 -10.71 -7.89 -5.40
C ARG A 9 -9.85 -7.87 -4.15
N ILE A 10 -9.71 -6.69 -3.54
CA ILE A 10 -9.16 -6.59 -2.20
C ILE A 10 -10.29 -6.18 -1.27
N SER A 11 -10.84 -7.17 -0.57
CA SER A 11 -11.75 -6.97 0.55
C SER A 11 -10.93 -6.63 1.79
N VAL A 12 -10.85 -5.34 2.12
CA VAL A 12 -10.54 -4.90 3.49
C VAL A 12 -11.87 -4.46 4.11
N ALA A 13 -12.09 -4.86 5.36
CA ALA A 13 -13.41 -4.97 5.98
C ALA A 13 -14.23 -3.66 6.01
N ASN A 14 -15.49 -3.77 5.56
CA ASN A 14 -16.68 -3.07 6.08
C ASN A 14 -16.64 -1.53 6.19
N HIS A 15 -16.54 -0.83 5.06
CA HIS A 15 -17.31 0.38 4.72
C HIS A 15 -17.08 0.59 3.21
N ASP A 16 -18.03 1.17 2.46
CA ASP A 16 -17.96 1.39 1.01
C ASP A 16 -16.81 2.33 0.54
N ASP A 17 -15.86 2.65 1.42
CA ASP A 17 -14.78 3.60 1.16
C ASP A 17 -13.48 2.90 0.73
N PRO A 18 -12.87 3.37 -0.37
CA PRO A 18 -11.63 2.82 -0.87
C PRO A 18 -10.45 3.18 0.06
N PRO A 19 -9.44 2.30 0.22
CA PRO A 19 -8.32 2.55 1.13
C PRO A 19 -7.54 3.80 0.71
N GLU A 20 -7.23 4.70 1.64
CA GLU A 20 -6.49 5.94 1.37
C GLU A 20 -4.99 5.80 1.70
N CYS A 21 -4.15 6.43 0.88
CA CYS A 21 -2.71 6.48 1.10
C CYS A 21 -2.38 7.43 2.26
N PHE A 22 -1.67 6.94 3.28
CA PHE A 22 -1.29 7.75 4.45
C PHE A 22 -0.37 8.95 4.12
N LEU A 23 0.34 8.93 2.99
CA LEU A 23 1.29 9.99 2.62
C LEU A 23 0.66 11.12 1.79
N CYS A 24 -0.20 10.79 0.84
CA CYS A 24 -0.84 11.78 -0.04
C CYS A 24 -2.32 12.01 0.27
N ASN A 25 -2.93 11.20 1.14
CA ASN A 25 -4.36 11.18 1.43
C ASN A 25 -5.22 11.04 0.17
N GLU A 26 -4.66 10.42 -0.87
CA GLU A 26 -5.39 10.07 -2.09
C GLU A 26 -5.79 8.61 -2.03
N ILE A 27 -6.85 8.30 -2.76
CA ILE A 27 -7.42 6.98 -2.77
C ILE A 27 -6.48 6.01 -3.49
N THR A 28 -6.21 4.86 -2.85
CA THR A 28 -5.47 3.73 -3.42
C THR A 28 -6.44 2.82 -4.19
N ASP A 29 -7.16 3.41 -5.15
CA ASP A 29 -8.18 2.74 -5.97
C ASP A 29 -7.57 1.77 -7.00
N GLU A 30 -6.28 1.91 -7.29
CA GLU A 30 -5.64 1.17 -8.37
C GLU A 30 -5.00 -0.13 -7.88
N CYS A 31 -5.24 -1.20 -8.63
CA CYS A 31 -4.54 -2.48 -8.58
C CYS A 31 -3.03 -2.35 -8.27
N PRO A 32 -2.42 -3.34 -7.59
CA PRO A 32 -1.09 -3.25 -6.97
C PRO A 32 0.05 -2.83 -7.92
N PRO A 33 1.15 -2.22 -7.39
CA PRO A 33 1.68 -2.41 -6.03
C PRO A 33 1.37 -1.29 -5.01
N ARG A 34 0.94 -1.71 -3.81
CA ARG A 34 0.84 -0.86 -2.62
C ARG A 34 1.56 -1.51 -1.45
N VAL A 35 2.11 -0.67 -0.57
CA VAL A 35 2.89 -1.09 0.58
C VAL A 35 2.03 -0.93 1.83
N LEU A 36 1.89 -2.02 2.58
CA LEU A 36 1.14 -2.07 3.82
C LEU A 36 2.14 -2.21 4.98
N CYS A 37 1.92 -1.45 6.05
CA CYS A 37 2.56 -1.73 7.32
C CYS A 37 1.77 -2.77 8.12
N ILE A 38 2.36 -3.94 8.42
CA ILE A 38 1.67 -5.03 9.15
C ILE A 38 1.32 -4.68 10.60
N ARG A 39 1.98 -3.66 11.18
CA ARG A 39 1.77 -3.26 12.58
C ARG A 39 0.72 -2.16 12.72
N CYS A 40 0.78 -1.17 11.83
CA CYS A 40 -0.13 -0.02 11.87
C CYS A 40 -1.36 -0.21 10.98
N ASN A 41 -1.35 -1.23 10.12
CA ASN A 41 -2.37 -1.46 9.10
C ASN A 41 -2.60 -0.23 8.19
N VAL A 42 -1.57 0.59 7.99
CA VAL A 42 -1.61 1.74 7.08
C VAL A 42 -1.20 1.31 5.68
N VAL A 43 -1.87 1.87 4.69
CA VAL A 43 -1.62 1.62 3.26
C VAL A 43 -0.97 2.86 2.65
N VAL A 44 -0.02 2.62 1.74
CA VAL A 44 0.71 3.66 1.06
C VAL A 44 0.95 3.24 -0.39
N HIS A 45 0.88 4.18 -1.33
CA HIS A 45 1.33 3.93 -2.71
C HIS A 45 2.81 3.55 -2.73
N ASP A 46 3.20 2.65 -3.64
CA ASP A 46 4.60 2.28 -3.84
C ASP A 46 5.47 3.50 -4.20
N ASP A 47 4.97 4.39 -5.06
CA ASP A 47 5.68 5.62 -5.43
C ASP A 47 5.82 6.60 -4.26
N CYS A 48 4.76 6.76 -3.45
CA CYS A 48 4.83 7.58 -2.25
C CYS A 48 5.83 6.97 -1.25
N PHE A 49 5.82 5.64 -1.10
CA PHE A 49 6.75 4.93 -0.22
C PHE A 49 8.20 5.05 -0.70
N LYS A 50 8.46 4.92 -2.01
CA LYS A 50 9.77 5.14 -2.61
C LYS A 50 10.27 6.57 -2.39
N THR A 51 9.39 7.57 -2.58
CA THR A 51 9.72 8.98 -2.33
C THR A 51 10.03 9.23 -0.86
N TYR A 52 9.29 8.61 0.05
CA TYR A 52 9.51 8.72 1.50
C TYR A 52 10.77 7.98 1.98
N SER A 53 11.01 6.79 1.46
CA SER A 53 12.20 6.00 1.76
C SER A 53 13.45 6.67 1.16
N GLY A 54 13.31 7.35 0.02
CA GLY A 54 14.43 7.95 -0.69
C GLY A 54 15.53 6.91 -0.97
N ASP A 55 16.77 7.26 -0.65
CA ASP A 55 17.93 6.38 -0.78
C ASP A 55 18.13 5.39 0.38
N LYS A 56 17.15 5.25 1.28
CA LYS A 56 17.27 4.29 2.39
C LYS A 56 17.18 2.88 1.86
N THR A 57 18.16 2.06 2.22
CA THR A 57 18.23 0.63 1.91
C THR A 57 17.25 -0.22 2.72
N TYR A 58 16.43 0.41 3.57
CA TYR A 58 15.53 -0.26 4.50
C TYR A 58 14.13 0.33 4.43
N CYS A 59 13.13 -0.53 4.60
CA CYS A 59 11.74 -0.12 4.60
C CYS A 59 11.35 0.39 6.00
N ILE A 60 10.90 1.64 6.11
CA ILE A 60 10.49 2.25 7.39
C ILE A 60 9.06 2.78 7.30
N CYS A 61 8.24 2.45 8.30
CA CYS A 61 6.87 2.95 8.33
C CYS A 61 6.81 4.44 8.74
N PRO A 62 6.09 5.32 8.04
CA PRO A 62 5.96 6.73 8.42
C PRO A 62 5.21 6.92 9.75
N GLN A 63 4.35 5.96 10.13
CA GLN A 63 3.54 6.03 11.35
C GLN A 63 4.28 5.52 12.59
N CYS A 64 4.77 4.26 12.58
CA CYS A 64 5.48 3.70 13.74
C CYS A 64 7.00 3.92 13.73
N LYS A 65 7.58 4.38 12.61
CA LYS A 65 9.04 4.55 12.42
C LYS A 65 9.86 3.29 12.61
N GLU A 66 9.22 2.12 12.61
CA GLU A 66 9.89 0.84 12.72
C GLU A 66 10.33 0.32 11.35
N VAL A 67 11.51 -0.29 11.33
CA VAL A 67 12.14 -0.84 10.14
C VAL A 67 11.65 -2.27 9.90
N GLY A 68 11.42 -2.64 8.64
CA GLY A 68 11.06 -4.00 8.21
C GLY A 68 9.58 -4.37 8.43
N THR A 69 8.73 -3.40 8.74
CA THR A 69 7.29 -3.60 9.00
C THR A 69 6.42 -3.39 7.77
N MET A 70 7.02 -2.93 6.67
CA MET A 70 6.38 -2.59 5.40
C MET A 70 6.58 -3.73 4.41
N GLY A 71 5.49 -4.19 3.79
CA GLY A 71 5.51 -5.24 2.78
C GLY A 71 4.61 -4.93 1.59
N VAL A 72 4.97 -5.45 0.42
CA VAL A 72 4.11 -5.41 -0.77
C VAL A 72 3.03 -6.49 -0.63
N GLN A 73 1.77 -6.08 -0.66
CA GLN A 73 0.68 -7.05 -0.73
C GLN A 73 0.44 -7.39 -2.20
N GLN A 74 1.15 -8.42 -2.68
CA GLN A 74 0.90 -9.01 -3.99
C GLN A 74 -0.28 -9.99 -3.84
N VAL A 75 -1.40 -9.66 -4.47
CA VAL A 75 -2.53 -10.57 -4.68
C VAL A 75 -2.39 -11.29 -6.00
#